data_AF-A0AAP2CK15-F1
#
_entry.id   AF-A0AAP2CK15-F1
#
_cell.length_a   1.000
_cell.length_b   1.000
_cell.length_c   1.000
_cell.angle_alpha   90.00
_cell.angle_beta   90.00
_cell.angle_gamma   90.00
#
_symmetry.space_group_name_H-M   'P 1'
#
loop_
_entity.id
_entity.type
_entity.pdbx_description
1 polymer ?
#
loop_
_entity_poly.entity_id
_entity_poly.type
_entity_poly.pdbx_seq_one_letter_code
_entity_poly.pdbx_strand_id
1 'polypeptide(L)'
;MEKFLSAQTHLSTDVRKYLTPALMEELSLFPSNRKMEFLELYLAQAKSLTWAYLALVLVFPFHYAYQDRWGKQVLFWVTAGGLFVWWAVDFFRIPGMIREYNENLGFRILERLEREV
;
A
#
# COMPACT_ATOMS: atom_id res chain seq x y z
N MET A 1 26.72 -2.45 12.46
CA MET A 1 26.67 -1.48 11.34
C MET A 1 26.40 -2.19 10.01
N GLU A 2 27.12 -3.27 9.69
CA GLU A 2 26.91 -4.05 8.44
C GLU A 2 25.51 -4.68 8.30
N LYS A 3 24.90 -5.20 9.37
CA LYS A 3 23.52 -5.72 9.35
C LYS A 3 22.46 -4.65 9.02
N PHE A 4 22.72 -3.38 9.36
CA PHE A 4 21.80 -2.28 9.06
C PHE A 4 21.96 -1.82 7.60
N LEU A 5 23.18 -1.84 7.07
CA LEU A 5 23.49 -1.50 5.68
C LEU A 5 23.01 -2.58 4.70
N SER A 6 23.16 -3.87 5.05
CA SER A 6 22.62 -4.98 4.26
C SER A 6 21.09 -5.03 4.28
N ALA A 7 20.48 -4.75 5.44
CA ALA A 7 19.04 -4.57 5.53
C ALA A 7 18.56 -3.41 4.63
N GLN A 8 19.23 -2.25 4.63
CA GLN A 8 18.84 -1.08 3.81
C GLN A 8 18.95 -1.32 2.30
N THR A 9 19.99 -2.02 1.84
CA THR A 9 20.16 -2.35 0.42
C THR A 9 19.09 -3.32 -0.07
N HIS A 10 18.77 -4.33 0.75
CA HIS A 10 17.68 -5.26 0.47
C HIS A 10 16.29 -4.60 0.57
N LEU A 11 16.05 -3.75 1.58
CA LEU A 11 14.82 -2.98 1.76
C LEU A 11 14.51 -2.12 0.54
N SER A 12 15.51 -1.52 -0.10
CA SER A 12 15.29 -0.72 -1.32
C SER A 12 14.72 -1.54 -2.49
N THR A 13 15.07 -2.82 -2.60
CA THR A 13 14.73 -3.66 -3.74
C THR A 13 13.28 -4.14 -3.66
N ASP A 14 12.84 -4.53 -2.45
CA ASP A 14 11.44 -4.89 -2.19
C ASP A 14 10.52 -3.68 -2.24
N VAL A 15 11.00 -2.52 -1.77
CA VAL A 15 10.23 -1.26 -1.76
C VAL A 15 10.05 -0.69 -3.17
N ARG A 16 11.04 -0.84 -4.07
CA ARG A 16 10.90 -0.50 -5.51
C ARG A 16 9.70 -1.16 -6.17
N LYS A 17 9.26 -2.33 -5.70
CA LYS A 17 8.08 -3.01 -6.24
C LYS A 17 6.78 -2.23 -5.96
N TYR A 18 6.76 -1.43 -4.91
CA TYR A 18 5.59 -0.71 -4.44
C TYR A 18 5.63 0.79 -4.77
N LEU A 19 6.80 1.36 -5.05
CA LEU A 19 6.95 2.79 -5.37
C LEU A 19 6.79 3.02 -6.89
N THR A 20 5.99 4.01 -7.26
CA THR A 20 5.86 4.43 -8.65
C THR A 20 7.10 5.18 -9.12
N PRO A 21 7.40 5.20 -10.45
CA PRO A 21 8.57 5.91 -10.97
C PRO A 21 8.63 7.38 -10.55
N ALA A 22 7.48 8.06 -10.51
CA ALA A 22 7.37 9.45 -10.08
C ALA A 22 7.80 9.65 -8.62
N LEU A 23 7.32 8.79 -7.72
CA LEU A 23 7.69 8.81 -6.30
C LEU A 23 9.18 8.50 -6.09
N MET A 24 9.75 7.69 -6.98
CA MET A 24 11.17 7.36 -6.98
C MET A 24 12.05 8.52 -7.41
N GLU A 25 11.60 9.28 -8.40
CA GLU A 25 12.25 10.51 -8.84
C GLU A 25 12.26 11.55 -7.73
N GLU A 26 11.11 11.77 -7.08
CA GLU A 26 10.97 12.73 -5.99
C GLU A 26 11.80 12.33 -4.76
N LEU A 27 11.74 11.04 -4.38
CA LEU A 27 12.58 10.52 -3.31
C LEU A 27 14.07 10.66 -3.63
N SER A 28 14.48 10.59 -4.90
CA SER A 28 15.89 10.72 -5.29
C SER A 28 16.47 12.09 -4.96
N LEU A 29 15.64 13.14 -4.96
CA LEU A 29 16.00 14.53 -4.66
C LEU A 29 16.26 14.77 -3.16
N PHE A 30 15.73 13.91 -2.28
CA PHE A 30 15.82 14.11 -0.83
C PHE A 30 17.20 13.73 -0.26
N PRO A 31 17.65 14.39 0.82
CA PRO A 31 18.86 14.00 1.54
C PRO A 31 18.70 12.64 2.25
N SER A 32 19.80 11.94 2.49
CA SER A 32 19.82 10.53 2.96
C SER A 32 19.07 10.30 4.29
N ASN A 33 19.00 11.30 5.17
CA ASN A 33 18.24 11.26 6.41
C ASN A 33 16.73 11.24 6.17
N ARG A 34 16.20 12.12 5.31
CA ARG A 34 14.78 12.20 4.97
C ARG A 34 14.32 10.98 4.17
N LYS A 35 15.20 10.43 3.33
CA LYS A 35 14.96 9.14 2.64
C LYS A 35 14.69 8.01 3.64
N MET A 36 15.42 7.97 4.75
CA MET A 36 15.24 6.94 5.78
C MET A 36 13.89 7.09 6.48
N GLU A 37 13.57 8.31 6.89
CA GLU A 37 12.32 8.67 7.55
C GLU A 37 11.11 8.34 6.67
N PHE A 38 11.17 8.68 5.38
CA PHE A 38 10.16 8.30 4.40
C PHE A 38 9.97 6.77 4.34
N LEU A 39 11.08 6.02 4.18
CA LEU A 39 11.02 4.57 4.05
C LEU A 39 10.45 3.89 5.29
N GLU A 40 10.83 4.35 6.48
CA GLU A 40 10.31 3.85 7.74
C GLU A 40 8.79 4.04 7.85
N LEU A 41 8.31 5.26 7.59
CA LEU A 41 6.88 5.59 7.62
C LEU A 41 6.09 4.83 6.54
N TYR A 42 6.68 4.71 5.35
CA TYR A 42 6.04 4.05 4.22
C TYR A 42 5.88 2.56 4.47
N LEU A 43 6.95 1.88 4.88
CA LEU A 43 6.94 0.44 5.15
C LEU A 43 6.02 0.06 6.30
N ALA A 44 5.88 0.93 7.31
CA ALA A 44 4.97 0.70 8.43
C ALA A 44 3.48 0.69 8.00
N GLN A 45 3.14 1.36 6.90
CA GLN A 45 1.75 1.59 6.47
C GLN A 45 1.40 0.96 5.10
N ALA A 46 2.41 0.51 4.34
CA ALA A 46 2.23 -0.11 3.03
C ALA A 46 1.42 -1.40 3.15
N LYS A 47 0.46 -1.57 2.24
CA LYS A 47 -0.43 -2.73 2.22
C LYS A 47 0.08 -3.78 1.25
N SER A 48 -0.05 -5.05 1.65
CA SER A 48 0.44 -6.18 0.86
C SER A 48 -0.68 -6.78 0.00
N LEU A 49 -0.32 -7.22 -1.20
CA LEU A 49 -1.25 -7.86 -2.11
C LEU A 49 -1.74 -9.21 -1.57
N THR A 50 -0.86 -9.97 -0.95
CA THR A 50 -1.19 -11.27 -0.33
C THR A 50 -2.23 -11.10 0.78
N TRP A 51 -2.03 -10.13 1.68
CA TRP A 51 -2.99 -9.84 2.76
C TRP A 51 -4.33 -9.34 2.21
N ALA A 52 -4.31 -8.60 1.11
CA ALA A 52 -5.54 -8.16 0.44
C ALA A 52 -6.36 -9.34 -0.13
N TYR A 53 -5.69 -10.34 -0.74
CA TYR A 53 -6.36 -11.55 -1.21
C TYR A 53 -6.86 -12.44 -0.06
N LEU A 54 -6.11 -12.53 1.05
CA LEU A 54 -6.58 -13.23 2.24
C LEU A 54 -7.85 -12.54 2.81
N ALA A 55 -7.87 -11.21 2.86
CA ALA A 55 -9.05 -10.45 3.29
C ALA A 55 -10.27 -10.64 2.38
N LEU A 56 -10.07 -11.03 1.10
CA LEU A 56 -11.14 -11.38 0.18
C LEU A 56 -11.72 -12.77 0.50
N VAL A 57 -10.86 -13.76 0.78
CA VAL A 57 -11.25 -15.19 0.84
C VAL A 57 -11.71 -15.67 2.21
N LEU A 58 -11.44 -14.92 3.26
CA LEU A 58 -11.92 -15.26 4.60
C LEU A 58 -13.45 -15.23 4.70
N VAL A 59 -13.98 -16.05 5.63
CA VAL A 59 -15.42 -16.33 5.86
C VAL A 59 -16.28 -15.06 6.03
N PHE A 60 -15.66 -13.93 6.34
CA PHE A 60 -16.28 -12.62 6.29
C PHE A 60 -15.38 -11.69 5.47
N PRO A 61 -15.63 -11.48 4.16
CA PRO A 61 -14.76 -10.67 3.32
C PRO A 61 -14.73 -9.24 3.85
N PHE A 62 -13.54 -8.75 4.15
CA PHE A 62 -13.28 -7.38 4.61
C PHE A 62 -12.24 -6.67 3.76
N HIS A 63 -12.03 -7.13 2.51
CA HIS A 63 -11.03 -6.61 1.59
C HIS A 63 -11.20 -5.13 1.26
N TYR A 64 -12.43 -4.59 1.27
CA TYR A 64 -12.65 -3.15 1.13
C TYR A 64 -12.27 -2.37 2.38
N ALA A 65 -12.58 -2.90 3.58
CA ALA A 65 -12.14 -2.31 4.84
C ALA A 65 -10.60 -2.32 4.98
N TYR A 66 -9.94 -3.40 4.53
CA TYR A 66 -8.47 -3.45 4.50
C TYR A 66 -7.88 -2.31 3.65
N GLN A 67 -8.61 -1.76 2.69
CA GLN A 67 -8.17 -0.66 1.81
C GLN A 67 -8.74 0.70 2.22
N ASP A 68 -9.29 0.81 3.43
CA ASP A 68 -9.98 2.00 3.98
C ASP A 68 -11.20 2.46 3.17
N ARG A 69 -11.81 1.54 2.40
CA ARG A 69 -12.98 1.79 1.55
C ARG A 69 -14.28 1.32 2.23
N TRP A 70 -14.54 1.82 3.43
CA TRP A 70 -15.69 1.40 4.27
C TRP A 70 -17.06 1.53 3.60
N GLY A 71 -17.29 2.57 2.78
CA GLY A 71 -18.56 2.71 2.04
C GLY A 71 -18.82 1.55 1.07
N LYS A 72 -17.79 1.06 0.38
CA LYS A 72 -17.89 -0.11 -0.52
C LYS A 72 -18.04 -1.40 0.27
N GLN A 73 -17.43 -1.50 1.45
CA GLN A 73 -17.58 -2.63 2.35
C GLN A 73 -19.04 -2.83 2.80
N VAL A 74 -19.70 -1.74 3.22
CA VAL A 74 -21.10 -1.79 3.64
C VAL A 74 -22.01 -2.16 2.46
N LEU A 75 -21.76 -1.59 1.27
CA LEU A 75 -22.50 -1.96 0.06
C LEU A 75 -22.33 -3.44 -0.30
N PHE A 76 -21.11 -3.99 -0.16
CA PHE A 76 -20.83 -5.40 -0.39
C PHE A 76 -21.63 -6.31 0.57
N TRP A 77 -21.74 -5.93 1.85
CA TRP A 77 -22.56 -6.67 2.81
C TRP A 77 -24.06 -6.56 2.52
N VAL A 78 -24.57 -5.36 2.20
CA VAL A 78 -25.99 -5.12 1.88
C VAL A 78 -26.40 -5.86 0.60
N THR A 79 -25.49 -5.99 -0.36
CA THR A 79 -25.72 -6.77 -1.60
C THR A 79 -25.47 -8.28 -1.41
N ALA A 80 -25.26 -8.74 -0.17
CA ALA A 80 -24.95 -10.13 0.19
C ALA A 80 -23.80 -10.75 -0.63
N GLY A 81 -22.80 -9.94 -1.00
CA GLY A 81 -21.69 -10.38 -1.86
C GLY A 81 -22.12 -10.82 -3.27
N GLY A 82 -23.28 -10.36 -3.76
CA GLY A 82 -23.81 -10.47 -5.11
C GLY A 82 -23.49 -11.77 -5.87
N LEU A 83 -23.79 -12.93 -5.25
CA LEU A 83 -23.76 -14.26 -5.89
C LEU A 83 -22.42 -14.59 -6.60
N PHE A 84 -21.29 -14.48 -5.90
CA PHE A 84 -19.93 -14.77 -6.42
C PHE A 84 -19.43 -13.85 -7.56
N VAL A 85 -20.29 -13.07 -8.21
CA VAL A 85 -19.87 -12.12 -9.27
C VAL A 85 -18.93 -11.06 -8.71
N TRP A 86 -19.23 -10.54 -7.52
CA TRP A 86 -18.37 -9.56 -6.85
C TRP A 86 -16.99 -10.12 -6.54
N TRP A 87 -16.91 -11.39 -6.15
CA TRP A 87 -15.65 -12.07 -5.87
C TRP A 87 -14.76 -12.17 -7.11
N ALA A 88 -15.35 -12.54 -8.25
CA ALA A 88 -14.63 -12.61 -9.52
C ALA A 88 -14.13 -11.23 -9.96
N VAL A 89 -14.98 -10.20 -9.89
CA VAL A 89 -14.61 -8.82 -10.24
C VAL A 89 -13.51 -8.30 -9.30
N ASP A 90 -13.64 -8.55 -8.00
CA ASP A 90 -12.70 -8.04 -7.01
C ASP A 90 -11.35 -8.73 -7.06
N PHE A 91 -11.30 -10.01 -7.46
CA PHE A 91 -10.05 -10.72 -7.68
C PHE A 91 -9.12 -10.01 -8.68
N PHE A 92 -9.68 -9.51 -9.79
CA PHE A 92 -8.92 -8.74 -10.79
C PHE A 92 -8.69 -7.28 -10.36
N ARG A 93 -9.55 -6.74 -9.51
CA ARG A 93 -9.49 -5.33 -9.08
C ARG A 93 -8.48 -5.09 -7.94
N ILE A 94 -8.29 -6.05 -7.03
CA ILE A 94 -7.43 -5.94 -5.84
C ILE A 94 -6.00 -5.45 -6.16
N PRO A 95 -5.29 -5.96 -7.17
CA PRO A 95 -3.95 -5.47 -7.51
C PRO A 95 -3.91 -3.97 -7.80
N GLY A 96 -4.89 -3.48 -8.54
CA GLY A 96 -5.02 -2.05 -8.85
C GLY A 96 -5.30 -1.22 -7.61
N MET A 97 -6.17 -1.69 -6.72
CA MET A 97 -6.53 -0.97 -5.49
C MET A 97 -5.36 -0.88 -4.51
N ILE A 98 -4.56 -1.94 -4.38
CA ILE A 98 -3.36 -1.93 -3.53
C ILE A 98 -2.29 -1.01 -4.09
N ARG A 99 -2.08 -1.01 -5.41
CA ARG A 99 -1.17 -0.06 -6.07
C ARG A 99 -1.58 1.38 -5.82
N GLU A 100 -2.86 1.70 -6.05
CA GLU A 100 -3.43 3.03 -5.84
C GLU A 100 -3.32 3.47 -4.36
N TYR A 101 -3.60 2.57 -3.41
CA TYR A 101 -3.46 2.87 -1.99
C TYR A 101 -2.01 3.19 -1.61
N ASN A 102 -1.06 2.34 -2.03
CA ASN A 102 0.36 2.50 -1.70
C ASN A 102 0.96 3.74 -2.37
N GLU A 103 0.54 4.06 -3.60
CA GLU A 103 0.94 5.29 -4.29
C GLU A 103 0.45 6.53 -3.54
N ASN A 104 -0.84 6.60 -3.20
CA ASN A 104 -1.41 7.69 -2.41
C ASN A 104 -0.75 7.81 -1.03
N LEU A 105 -0.39 6.68 -0.40
CA LEU A 105 0.35 6.67 0.86
C LEU A 105 1.73 7.33 0.71
N GLY A 106 2.45 7.00 -0.36
CA GLY A 106 3.74 7.60 -0.68
C GLY A 106 3.66 9.12 -0.77
N PHE A 107 2.75 9.63 -1.60
CA PHE A 107 2.57 11.08 -1.75
C PHE A 107 2.16 11.77 -0.44
N ARG A 108 1.28 11.17 0.37
CA ARG A 108 0.90 11.72 1.68
C ARG A 108 2.09 11.83 2.64
N ILE A 109 2.99 10.85 2.61
CA ILE A 109 4.19 10.86 3.47
C ILE A 109 5.17 11.91 2.96
N LEU A 110 5.39 12.03 1.64
CA LEU A 110 6.24 13.09 1.07
C LEU A 110 5.71 14.48 1.44
N GLU A 111 4.43 14.74 1.20
CA GLU A 111 3.80 16.03 1.53
C GLU A 111 3.87 16.35 3.03
N ARG A 112 3.86 15.32 3.90
CA ARG A 112 4.09 15.51 5.34
C ARG A 112 5.53 15.92 5.62
N LEU A 113 6.51 15.23 5.04
CA LEU A 113 7.93 15.51 5.27
C LEU A 113 8.36 16.88 4.73
N GLU A 114 7.78 17.34 3.62
CA GLU A 114 8.04 18.67 3.07
C GLU A 114 7.48 19.78 3.95
N ARG A 115 6.30 19.58 4.57
CA ARG A 115 5.67 20.58 5.45
C ARG A 115 6.36 20.75 6.80
N GLU A 116 7.24 19.82 7.18
CA GLU A 116 8.03 19.87 8.42
C GLU A 116 9.40 20.56 8.24
N VAL A 117 9.61 21.25 7.11
CA VAL A 117 10.78 22.09 6.80
C VAL A 117 10.42 23.56 6.93
#